data_AF-A0A5C7JDJ7-F1
#
_entry.id   AF-A0A5C7JDJ7-F1
#
_cell.length_a   1.000
_cell.length_b   1.000
_cell.length_c   1.000
_cell.angle_alpha   90.00
_cell.angle_beta   90.00
_cell.angle_gamma   90.00
#
_symmetry.space_group_name_H-M   'P 1'
#
loop_
_entity.id
_entity.type
_entity.pdbx_description
1 polymer ?
#
loop_
_entity_poly.entity_id
_entity_poly.type
_entity_poly.pdbx_seq_one_letter_code
_entity_poly.pdbx_strand_id
1 'polypeptide(L)'
;MATKNKFIMIELDLAEEQLSIYKSWLLANPYDGFVDRIQWKETKGGGAMPLTVATIEAQQKNHRETMKDYLSLLDIVKKLREVEAKKVISTRGDIDIPDIMNR
;
A
#
# COMPACT_ATOMS: atom_id res chain seq x y z
N MET A 1 -5.88 25.76 13.02
CA MET A 1 -5.97 24.28 12.95
C MET A 1 -6.37 23.79 11.55
N ALA A 2 -5.70 24.22 10.47
CA ALA A 2 -6.07 23.85 9.08
C ALA A 2 -5.06 22.91 8.39
N THR A 3 -3.85 22.77 8.93
CA THR A 3 -2.77 21.99 8.32
C THR A 3 -2.88 20.49 8.60
N LYS A 4 -3.21 20.07 9.83
CA LYS A 4 -3.31 18.65 10.20
C LYS A 4 -4.29 17.84 9.35
N ASN A 5 -5.36 18.46 8.84
CA ASN A 5 -6.35 17.76 7.99
C ASN A 5 -5.86 17.53 6.56
N LYS A 6 -5.05 18.43 5.98
CA LYS A 6 -4.44 18.19 4.67
C LYS A 6 -3.47 17.02 4.70
N PHE A 7 -2.68 16.91 5.78
CA PHE A 7 -1.74 15.80 5.93
C PHE A 7 -2.45 14.44 5.96
N ILE A 8 -3.58 14.29 6.67
CA ILE A 8 -4.31 13.00 6.71
C ILE A 8 -4.86 12.61 5.34
N MET A 9 -5.39 13.56 4.57
CA MET A 9 -5.90 13.27 3.21
C MET A 9 -4.76 12.88 2.26
N ILE A 10 -3.63 13.61 2.31
CA ILE A 10 -2.46 13.29 1.47
C ILE A 10 -1.91 11.89 1.80
N GLU A 11 -1.80 11.55 3.09
CA GLU A 11 -1.33 10.23 3.52
C GLU A 11 -2.30 9.11 3.12
N LEU A 12 -3.61 9.38 3.15
CA LEU A 12 -4.63 8.45 2.72
C LEU A 12 -4.57 8.20 1.20
N ASP A 13 -4.45 9.27 0.40
CA ASP A 13 -4.34 9.18 -1.06
C ASP A 13 -3.07 8.40 -1.45
N LEU A 14 -1.94 8.70 -0.80
CA LEU A 14 -0.68 7.97 -1.00
C LEU A 14 -0.81 6.49 -0.64
N ALA A 15 -1.45 6.17 0.48
CA ALA A 15 -1.66 4.79 0.91
C ALA A 15 -2.59 4.02 -0.04
N GLU A 16 -3.63 4.67 -0.58
CA GLU A 16 -4.54 4.06 -1.55
C GLU A 16 -3.88 3.85 -2.93
N GLU A 17 -3.07 4.80 -3.38
CA GLU A 17 -2.25 4.65 -4.59
C GLU A 17 -1.27 3.47 -4.44
N GLN A 18 -0.57 3.41 -3.31
CA GLN A 18 0.37 2.33 -3.04
C GLN A 18 -0.33 0.95 -2.95
N LEU A 19 -1.53 0.87 -2.37
CA LEU A 19 -2.34 -0.36 -2.38
C LEU A 19 -2.69 -0.81 -3.81
N SER A 20 -3.05 0.12 -4.68
CA SER A 20 -3.33 -0.16 -6.10
C SER A 20 -2.11 -0.74 -6.80
N ILE A 21 -0.93 -0.14 -6.56
CA ILE A 21 0.34 -0.60 -7.12
C ILE A 21 0.66 -2.03 -6.64
N TYR A 22 0.60 -2.28 -5.33
CA TYR A 22 0.87 -3.60 -4.77
C TYR A 22 -0.10 -4.65 -5.30
N LYS A 23 -1.39 -4.35 -5.35
CA LYS A 23 -2.39 -5.27 -5.91
C LYS A 23 -2.08 -5.61 -7.36
N SER A 24 -1.79 -4.59 -8.18
CA SER A 24 -1.48 -4.78 -9.60
C SER A 24 -0.21 -5.61 -9.79
N TRP A 25 0.82 -5.35 -8.98
CA TRP A 25 2.07 -6.10 -9.02
C TRP A 25 1.89 -7.55 -8.57
N LEU A 26 1.13 -7.80 -7.50
CA LEU A 26 0.85 -9.16 -7.02
C LEU A 26 0.08 -9.97 -8.07
N LEU A 27 -0.91 -9.37 -8.73
CA LEU A 27 -1.67 -10.03 -9.80
C LEU A 27 -0.82 -10.29 -11.05
N ALA A 28 0.12 -9.39 -11.36
CA ALA A 28 1.04 -9.54 -12.49
C ALA A 28 2.14 -10.59 -12.25
N ASN A 29 2.38 -11.01 -11.00
CA ASN A 29 3.45 -11.94 -10.62
C ASN A 29 2.89 -13.13 -9.84
N PRO A 30 2.11 -14.03 -10.48
CA PRO A 30 1.55 -15.21 -9.81
C PRO A 30 2.63 -16.26 -9.51
N TYR A 31 2.38 -17.09 -8.50
CA TYR A 31 3.35 -18.08 -8.00
C TYR A 31 3.76 -19.15 -9.02
N ASP A 32 2.85 -19.52 -9.92
CA ASP A 32 3.07 -20.53 -10.95
C ASP A 32 4.07 -20.07 -12.02
N GLY A 33 4.23 -18.76 -12.20
CA GLY A 33 5.12 -18.16 -13.18
C GLY A 33 6.56 -17.97 -12.71
N PHE A 34 6.91 -18.27 -11.46
CA PHE A 34 8.26 -18.03 -10.96
C PHE A 34 9.25 -19.10 -11.45
N VAL A 35 10.34 -18.63 -12.02
CA VAL A 35 11.50 -19.43 -12.44
C VAL A 35 12.79 -18.72 -12.03
N ASP A 36 13.88 -19.47 -11.87
CA ASP A 36 15.20 -18.87 -11.61
C ASP A 36 15.58 -17.90 -12.73
N ARG A 37 15.90 -16.65 -12.36
CA ARG A 37 16.32 -15.63 -13.31
C ARG A 37 17.83 -15.73 -13.49
N ILE A 38 18.25 -16.13 -14.68
CA ILE A 38 19.66 -16.30 -15.05
C ILE A 38 20.06 -15.19 -16.02
N GLN A 39 21.18 -14.53 -15.74
CA GLN A 39 21.81 -13.58 -16.64
C GLN A 39 23.13 -14.15 -17.13
N TRP A 40 23.35 -14.10 -18.44
CA TRP A 40 24.60 -14.51 -19.05
C TRP A 40 25.57 -13.34 -19.03
N LYS A 41 26.72 -13.53 -18.38
CA LYS A 41 27.78 -12.53 -18.33
C LYS A 41 28.96 -13.00 -19.19
N GLU A 42 29.44 -12.13 -20.06
CA GLU A 42 30.64 -12.40 -20.84
C GLU A 42 31.89 -12.40 -19.94
N THR A 43 32.70 -13.43 -20.13
CA THR A 43 34.00 -13.60 -19.50
C THR A 43 35.07 -12.93 -20.33
N LYS A 44 36.16 -12.51 -19.68
CA LYS A 44 37.29 -11.82 -20.33
C LYS A 44 37.93 -12.63 -21.47
N GLY A 45 37.72 -13.95 -21.52
CA GLY A 45 38.22 -14.85 -22.57
C GLY A 45 37.24 -15.09 -23.73
N GLY A 46 36.11 -14.38 -23.80
CA GLY A 46 35.14 -14.50 -24.89
C GLY A 46 34.08 -15.60 -24.75
N GLY A 47 34.00 -16.29 -23.60
CA GLY A 47 32.88 -17.20 -23.27
C GLY A 47 31.80 -16.51 -22.42
N ALA A 48 30.59 -17.08 -22.35
CA ALA A 48 29.53 -16.60 -21.44
C ALA A 48 29.35 -17.55 -20.26
N MET A 49 29.20 -17.00 -19.04
CA MET A 49 28.89 -17.75 -17.82
C MET A 49 27.47 -17.42 -17.32
N PRO A 50 26.66 -18.41 -16.93
CA PRO A 50 25.36 -18.17 -16.33
C PRO A 50 25.54 -17.70 -14.88
N LEU A 51 24.91 -16.59 -14.54
CA LEU A 51 24.83 -16.06 -13.19
C LEU A 51 23.37 -16.03 -12.75
N THR A 52 23.06 -16.67 -11.63
CA THR A 52 21.72 -16.59 -11.04
C THR A 52 21.54 -15.22 -10.40
N VAL A 53 20.65 -14.40 -10.98
CA VAL A 53 20.34 -13.05 -10.51
C VAL A 53 19.32 -13.08 -9.38
N ALA A 54 18.30 -13.92 -9.53
CA ALA A 54 17.28 -14.11 -8.50
C ALA A 54 16.79 -15.55 -8.55
N THR A 55 16.89 -16.24 -7.42
CA THR A 55 16.33 -17.58 -7.28
C THR A 55 14.80 -17.51 -7.21
N ILE A 56 14.14 -18.61 -7.55
CA ILE A 56 12.71 -18.79 -7.39
C ILE A 56 12.28 -18.58 -5.92
N GLU A 57 13.07 -19.07 -4.97
CA GLU A 57 12.82 -18.92 -3.54
C GLU A 57 12.89 -17.46 -3.08
N ALA A 58 13.86 -16.70 -3.60
CA ALA A 58 13.98 -15.26 -3.32
C ALA A 58 12.78 -14.49 -3.90
N GLN A 59 12.33 -14.84 -5.10
CA GLN A 59 11.15 -14.25 -5.72
C GLN A 59 9.87 -14.57 -4.93
N GLN A 60 9.69 -15.83 -4.53
CA GLN A 60 8.56 -16.25 -3.69
C GLN A 60 8.57 -15.55 -2.32
N LYS A 61 9.76 -15.38 -1.71
CA LYS A 61 9.90 -14.65 -0.46
C LYS A 61 9.48 -13.19 -0.63
N ASN A 62 10.00 -12.50 -1.65
CA ASN A 62 9.64 -11.12 -1.96
C ASN A 62 8.12 -11.00 -2.17
N HIS A 63 7.51 -11.89 -2.97
CA HIS A 63 6.08 -11.89 -3.21
C HIS A 63 5.24 -12.06 -1.93
N ARG A 64 5.66 -12.96 -1.02
CA ARG A 64 5.02 -13.10 0.31
C ARG A 64 5.16 -11.84 1.16
N GLU A 65 6.31 -11.18 1.11
CA GLU A 65 6.55 -9.93 1.83
C GLU A 65 5.66 -8.82 1.29
N THR A 66 5.59 -8.63 -0.04
CA THR A 66 4.68 -7.66 -0.67
C THR A 66 3.22 -7.93 -0.31
N MET A 67 2.79 -9.19 -0.25
CA MET A 67 1.43 -9.55 0.18
C MET A 67 1.17 -9.16 1.64
N LYS A 68 2.14 -9.36 2.54
CA LYS A 68 2.02 -8.93 3.94
C LYS A 68 1.93 -7.42 4.04
N ASP A 69 2.79 -6.70 3.33
CA ASP A 69 2.79 -5.24 3.31
C ASP A 69 1.47 -4.68 2.77
N TYR A 70 0.93 -5.28 1.72
CA TYR A 70 -0.39 -4.96 1.18
C TYR A 70 -1.50 -5.12 2.23
N LEU A 71 -1.54 -6.26 2.94
CA LEU A 71 -2.55 -6.50 3.97
C LEU A 71 -2.41 -5.57 5.18
N SER A 72 -1.18 -5.25 5.58
CA SER A 72 -0.91 -4.28 6.63
C SER A 72 -1.36 -2.87 6.24
N LEU A 73 -1.06 -2.46 5.01
CA LEU A 73 -1.47 -1.14 4.51
C LEU A 73 -2.99 -1.03 4.38
N LEU A 74 -3.68 -2.11 4.03
CA LEU A 74 -5.14 -2.16 3.95
C LEU A 74 -5.79 -1.86 5.31
N ASP A 75 -5.25 -2.40 6.40
CA ASP A 75 -5.73 -2.13 7.76
C ASP A 75 -5.51 -0.66 8.15
N ILE A 76 -4.35 -0.08 7.78
CA ILE A 76 -4.05 1.34 8.01
C ILE A 76 -5.03 2.23 7.24
N VAL A 77 -5.28 1.96 5.97
CA VAL A 77 -6.23 2.74 5.14
C VAL A 77 -7.64 2.68 5.74
N LYS A 78 -8.11 1.50 6.18
CA LYS A 78 -9.40 1.37 6.86
C LYS A 78 -9.47 2.26 8.11
N LYS A 79 -8.44 2.23 8.95
CA LYS A 79 -8.37 3.07 10.16
C LYS A 79 -8.38 4.57 9.83
N LEU A 80 -7.64 4.99 8.81
CA LEU A 80 -7.62 6.38 8.35
C LEU A 80 -9.00 6.82 7.84
N ARG A 81 -9.68 5.97 7.06
CA ARG A 81 -11.06 6.21 6.59
C ARG A 81 -12.07 6.32 7.73
N GLU A 82 -11.96 5.48 8.75
CA GLU A 82 -12.83 5.57 9.93
C GLU A 82 -12.63 6.89 10.71
N VAL A 83 -11.38 7.33 10.86
CA VAL A 83 -11.05 8.61 11.50
C VAL A 83 -11.60 9.79 10.68
N GLU A 84 -11.51 9.71 9.35
CA GLU A 84 -12.11 10.70 8.44
C GLU A 84 -13.63 10.75 8.61
N ALA A 85 -14.31 9.59 8.58
CA ALA A 85 -15.76 9.51 8.70
C ALA A 85 -16.28 10.07 10.05
N LYS A 86 -15.60 9.76 11.16
CA LYS A 86 -15.95 10.29 12.49
C LYS A 86 -15.83 11.81 12.56
N LYS A 87 -14.82 12.40 11.90
CA LYS A 87 -14.67 13.86 11.82
C LYS A 87 -15.76 14.53 11.00
N VAL A 88 -16.18 13.91 9.89
CA VAL A 88 -17.28 14.44 9.07
C VAL A 88 -18.59 14.49 9.88
N ILE A 89 -18.86 13.46 10.69
CA ILE A 89 -20.05 13.44 11.57
C ILE A 89 -19.96 14.55 12.64
N SER A 90 -18.82 14.66 13.33
CA SER A 90 -18.59 15.70 14.36
C SER A 90 -18.68 17.14 13.83
N THR A 91 -18.29 17.37 12.57
CA THR A 91 -18.34 18.72 11.97
C THR A 91 -19.75 19.08 11.47
N ARG A 92 -20.62 18.09 11.26
CA ARG A 92 -21.98 18.28 10.71
C ARG A 92 -23.08 18.44 11.75
N GLY A 93 -22.82 18.20 13.03
CA GLY A 93 -23.85 18.41 14.05
C GLY A 93 -23.38 18.14 15.47
N ASP A 94 -22.94 19.19 16.14
CA ASP A 94 -23.10 19.40 17.58
C ASP A 94 -23.41 20.90 17.76
N ILE A 95 -24.59 21.30 17.25
CA ILE A 95 -25.21 22.56 17.64
C ILE A 95 -26.25 22.18 18.67
N ASP A 96 -25.87 22.25 19.95
CA ASP A 96 -26.83 22.27 21.03
C ASP A 96 -27.50 23.65 21.00
N ILE A 97 -28.71 23.72 20.43
CA ILE A 97 -29.52 24.94 20.42
C ILE A 97 -30.23 24.97 21.78
N PRO A 98 -29.89 25.88 22.71
CA PRO A 98 -30.64 25.98 23.94
C PRO A 98 -32.05 26.45 23.63
N ASP A 99 -33.02 25.73 24.17
CA ASP A 99 -34.46 25.95 24.01
C ASP A 99 -34.86 27.33 24.56
N ILE A 100 -34.81 28.35 23.70
CA ILE A 100 -35.39 29.68 23.98
C ILE A 100 -36.80 29.69 23.43
N MET A 101 -37.73 28.98 24.06
CA MET A 101 -39.16 29.32 24.05
C MET A 101 -39.89 28.73 25.26
N ASN A 102 -39.96 29.53 26.34
CA ASN A 102 -41.20 29.68 27.12
C ASN A 102 -41.12 30.98 27.95
N ARG A 103 -41.63 32.06 27.38
CA ARG A 103 -42.17 33.24 28.08
C ARG A 103 -43.63 33.39 27.66
#